data_AF-A0AB35PP82-F1
#
_entry.id   AF-A0AB35PP82-F1
#
_cell.length_a   1.000
_cell.length_b   1.000
_cell.length_c   1.000
_cell.angle_alpha   90.00
_cell.angle_beta   90.00
_cell.angle_gamma   90.00
#
_symmetry.space_group_name_H-M   'P 1'
#
loop_
_entity.id
_entity.type
_entity.pdbx_description
1 polymer ?
#
loop_
_entity_poly.entity_id
_entity_poly.type
_entity_poly.pdbx_seq_one_letter_code
_entity_poly.pdbx_strand_id
1 'polypeptide(L)' 'MKRLYAEQINKMLEDYYFNLENNPQGRESHYGVLASGVQHIYGAAFCMNDDDALSDLRPFVSAIMNGEIPSPAAIELAV' A
#
# COMPACT_ATOMS: atom_id res chain seq x y z
N MET A 1 -11.49 6.61 1.02
CA MET A 1 -10.68 5.65 1.81
C MET A 1 -10.62 6.04 3.28
N LYS A 2 -10.90 5.09 4.20
CA LYS A 2 -10.73 5.32 5.65
C LYS A 2 -9.29 5.75 5.93
N ARG A 3 -9.14 6.82 6.70
CA ARG A 3 -7.85 7.47 7.00
C ARG A 3 -6.76 6.48 7.44
N LEU A 4 -7.11 5.52 8.30
CA LEU A 4 -6.17 4.49 8.79
C LEU A 4 -5.48 3.73 7.64
N TYR A 5 -6.25 3.23 6.66
CA TYR A 5 -5.69 2.48 5.54
C TYR A 5 -4.87 3.38 4.61
N ALA A 6 -5.32 4.62 4.38
CA ALA A 6 -4.60 5.58 3.55
C ALA A 6 -3.24 5.94 4.17
N GLU A 7 -3.18 6.19 5.48
CA GLU A 7 -1.96 6.47 6.21
C GLU A 7 -0.99 5.28 6.18
N GLN A 8 -1.49 4.05 6.35
CA GLN A 8 -0.66 2.85 6.28
C GLN A 8 -0.06 2.63 4.88
N ILE A 9 -0.87 2.78 3.83
CA ILE A 9 -0.40 2.70 2.43
C ILE A 9 0.67 3.77 2.17
N ASN A 10 0.39 5.02 2.54
CA ASN A 10 1.31 6.13 2.30
C ASN A 10 2.61 5.95 3.07
N LYS A 11 2.56 5.41 4.29
CA LYS A 11 3.76 5.12 5.07
C LYS A 11 4.63 4.05 4.42
N MET A 12 4.02 2.96 3.93
CA MET A 12 4.77 1.92 3.21
C MET A 12 5.40 2.44 1.91
N LEU A 13 4.72 3.33 1.19
CA LEU A 13 5.26 3.99 0.00
C LEU A 13 6.44 4.91 0.34
N GLU A 14 6.31 5.72 1.40
CA GLU A 14 7.40 6.56 1.90
C GLU A 14 8.63 5.71 2.24
N ASP A 15 8.44 4.62 3.00
CA ASP A 15 9.52 3.71 3.38
C ASP A 15 10.16 3.03 2.16
N TYR A 16 9.36 2.63 1.16
CA TYR A 16 9.87 2.10 -0.10
C TYR A 16 10.78 3.09 -0.81
N TYR A 17 10.33 4.33 -1.00
CA TYR A 17 11.11 5.35 -1.70
C TYR A 17 12.35 5.77 -0.91
N PHE A 18 12.24 5.91 0.41
CA PHE A 18 13.38 6.17 1.29
C PHE A 18 14.44 5.07 1.16
N ASN A 19 14.04 3.80 1.22
CA ASN A 19 14.96 2.67 1.09
C ASN A 19 15.58 2.58 -0.31
N LEU A 20 14.82 2.91 -1.35
CA LEU A 20 15.30 2.92 -2.73
C LEU A 20 16.33 4.03 -2.97
N GLU A 21 16.11 5.22 -2.41
CA GLU A 21 17.05 6.34 -2.48
C GLU A 21 18.39 6.00 -1.80
N ASN A 22 18.33 5.35 -0.63
CA ASN A 22 19.52 4.98 0.14
C ASN A 22 20.23 3.72 -0.38
N ASN A 23 19.49 2.78 -0.99
CA ASN A 23 20.04 1.55 -1.57
C ASN A 23 19.31 1.16 -2.86
N PRO A 24 19.69 1.74 -4.02
CA PRO A 24 19.05 1.46 -5.30
C PRO A 24 19.19 0.01 -5.77
N GLN A 25 20.26 -0.68 -5.37
CA GLN A 25 20.50 -2.08 -5.75
C GLN A 25 19.53 -3.05 -5.06
N GLY A 26 18.94 -2.64 -3.92
CA GLY A 26 17.94 -3.40 -3.19
C GLY A 26 16.51 -3.29 -3.74
N ARG A 27 16.30 -2.75 -4.95
CA ARG A 27 14.97 -2.47 -5.50
C ARG A 27 14.00 -3.65 -5.41
N GLU A 28 14.46 -4.86 -5.75
CA GLU A 28 13.62 -6.06 -5.72
C GLU A 28 13.22 -6.43 -4.28
N SER A 29 14.15 -6.38 -3.33
CA SER A 29 13.84 -6.62 -1.92
C SER A 29 12.91 -5.55 -1.34
N HIS A 30 13.14 -4.27 -1.65
CA HIS A 30 12.30 -3.17 -1.19
C HIS A 30 10.89 -3.28 -1.75
N TYR A 31 10.77 -3.66 -3.02
CA TYR A 31 9.50 -3.96 -3.64
C TYR A 31 8.79 -5.14 -2.97
N GLY A 32 9.52 -6.22 -2.66
CA GLY A 32 8.97 -7.37 -1.95
C GLY A 32 8.37 -7.01 -0.59
N VAL A 33 9.01 -6.10 0.16
CA VAL A 33 8.49 -5.58 1.43
C VAL A 33 7.22 -4.76 1.22
N LEU A 34 7.21 -3.82 0.26
CA LEU A 34 6.02 -3.04 -0.09
C LEU A 34 4.85 -3.94 -0.51
N ALA A 35 5.12 -4.89 -1.41
CA ALA A 35 4.13 -5.81 -1.93
C ALA A 35 3.50 -6.66 -0.83
N SER A 36 4.33 -7.22 0.06
CA SER A 36 3.89 -7.98 1.21
C SER A 36 3.02 -7.13 2.16
N GLY A 37 3.43 -5.89 2.44
CA GLY A 37 2.67 -4.98 3.29
C GLY A 37 1.28 -4.65 2.74
N VAL A 38 1.19 -4.31 1.46
CA VAL A 38 -0.09 -4.01 0.78
C VAL A 38 -1.02 -5.24 0.78
N GLN A 39 -0.49 -6.43 0.51
CA GLN A 39 -1.27 -7.68 0.54
C GLN A 39 -1.79 -8.00 1.95
N HIS A 40 -0.99 -7.78 3.00
CA HIS A 40 -1.42 -8.00 4.38
C HIS A 40 -2.56 -7.07 4.80
N ILE A 41 -2.51 -5.78 4.43
CA ILE A 41 -3.61 -4.85 4.76
C ILE A 41 -4.90 -5.26 4.05
N TYR A 42 -4.82 -5.63 2.76
CA TYR A 42 -5.96 -6.15 2.02
C TYR A 42 -6.52 -7.44 2.67
N GLY A 43 -5.63 -8.37 3.04
CA GLY A 43 -6.02 -9.60 3.74
C GLY A 43 -6.65 -9.35 5.12
N ALA A 44 -6.17 -8.35 5.87
CA ALA A 44 -6.78 -7.96 7.12
C ALA A 44 -8.20 -7.40 6.92
N ALA A 45 -8.40 -6.52 5.94
CA ALA A 45 -9.73 -6.01 5.58
C ALA A 45 -10.68 -7.14 5.15
N PHE A 46 -10.16 -8.14 4.40
CA PHE A 46 -10.90 -9.33 4.02
C PHE A 46 -11.38 -10.12 5.26
N CYS A 47 -10.47 -10.43 6.19
CA CYS A 47 -10.81 -11.17 7.41
C CYS A 47 -11.84 -10.45 8.29
N MET A 48 -11.87 -9.12 8.24
CA MET A 48 -12.83 -8.29 8.98
C MET A 48 -14.18 -8.12 8.27
N ASN A 49 -14.34 -8.65 7.04
CA ASN A 49 -15.49 -8.39 6.17
C ASN A 49 -15.75 -6.89 5.96
N ASP A 50 -14.69 -6.09 5.85
CA ASP A 50 -14.76 -4.64 5.62
C ASP A 50 -14.82 -4.37 4.11
N ASP A 51 -16.00 -4.57 3.51
CA ASP A 51 -16.21 -4.48 2.05
C ASP A 51 -15.83 -3.10 1.46
N ASP A 52 -16.07 -2.02 2.21
CA ASP A 52 -15.68 -0.67 1.81
C ASP A 52 -14.15 -0.55 1.71
N ALA A 53 -13.44 -1.06 2.72
CA ALA A 53 -11.98 -1.09 2.71
C ALA A 53 -11.42 -1.98 1.61
N LEU A 54 -12.05 -3.14 1.36
CA LEU A 54 -11.66 -4.03 0.25
C LEU A 54 -11.79 -3.32 -1.10
N SER A 55 -12.87 -2.57 -1.31
CA SER A 55 -13.07 -1.78 -2.53
C SER A 55 -11.99 -0.71 -2.67
N ASP A 56 -11.72 0.03 -1.59
CA ASP A 56 -10.71 1.09 -1.57
C ASP A 56 -9.27 0.58 -1.76
N LEU A 57 -8.95 -0.60 -1.22
CA LEU A 57 -7.60 -1.19 -1.27
C LEU A 57 -7.32 -1.97 -2.57
N ARG A 58 -8.37 -2.38 -3.30
CA ARG A 58 -8.24 -3.20 -4.53
C ARG A 58 -7.31 -2.59 -5.58
N PRO A 59 -7.32 -1.28 -5.87
CA PRO A 59 -6.40 -0.68 -6.83
C PRO A 59 -4.92 -0.87 -6.42
N PHE A 60 -4.61 -0.79 -5.14
CA PHE A 60 -3.25 -0.93 -4.61
C PHE A 60 -2.75 -2.38 -4.74
N VAL A 61 -3.56 -3.35 -4.34
CA VAL A 61 -3.23 -4.77 -4.53
C VAL A 61 -3.06 -5.11 -6.00
N SER A 62 -3.93 -4.57 -6.88
CA SER A 62 -3.86 -4.85 -8.32
C SER A 62 -2.58 -4.31 -8.94
N ALA A 63 -2.17 -3.07 -8.59
CA ALA A 63 -0.91 -2.50 -9.03
C ALA A 63 0.28 -3.38 -8.60
N ILE A 64 0.31 -3.79 -7.33
CA ILE A 64 1.36 -4.66 -6.78
C ILE A 64 1.39 -6.03 -7.49
N MET A 65 0.23 -6.62 -7.80
CA MET A 65 0.18 -7.88 -8.53
C MET A 65 0.71 -7.74 -9.97
N ASN A 66 0.65 -6.54 -10.54
CA ASN A 66 1.17 -6.23 -11.88
C ASN A 66 2.64 -5.77 -11.89
N GLY A 67 3.31 -5.70 -10.73
CA GLY A 67 4.69 -5.21 -10.65
C GLY A 67 4.81 -3.68 -10.60
N GLU A 68 3.71 -2.97 -10.37
CA GLU A 68 3.64 -1.52 -10.39
C GLU A 68 3.66 -0.92 -8.98
N ILE A 69 4.29 0.25 -8.83
CA ILE A 69 4.23 1.02 -7.58
C ILE A 69 2.96 1.89 -7.62
N PRO A 70 2.00 1.70 -6.70
CA PRO A 70 0.80 2.52 -6.68
C PRO A 70 1.12 3.97 -6.27
N SER A 71 0.29 4.91 -6.71
CA SER A 71 0.35 6.29 -6.23
C SER A 71 -0.10 6.39 -4.77
N PRO A 72 0.34 7.42 -4.02
CA PRO A 72 -0.15 7.67 -2.67
C PRO A 72 -1.68 7.76 -2.60
N ALA A 73 -2.26 7.16 -1.56
CA ALA A 73 -3.68 7.24 -1.27
C ALA A 73 -4.07 8.68 -0.90
N ALA A 74 -5.16 9.16 -1.51
CA ALA A 74 -5.79 10.41 -1.08
C ALA A 74 -6.38 10.22 0.32
N ILE A 75 -5.98 11.09 1.25
CA ILE A 75 -6.63 11.18 2.56
C ILE A 75 -7.80 12.14 2.37
N GLU A 76 -9.03 11.64 2.46
CA GLU A 76 -10.19 12.52 2.53
C GLU A 76 -10.08 13.35 3.82
N LEU A 77 -9.80 14.64 3.66
CA LEU A 77 -9.93 15.61 4.74
C LEU A 77 -11.43 15.78 4.96
N ALA A 78 -11.94 15.28 6.09
CA ALA A 78 -13.30 15.60 6.52
C ALA A 78 -13.43 17.13 6.61
N VAL A 79 -14.28 17.72 5.76
CA VAL A 79 -14.72 19.12 5.85
C VAL A 79 -15.93 19.18 6.76
#